data_AF-A0A969HCA8-F1
#
_entry.id   AF-A0A969HCA8-F1
#
_cell.length_a   1.000
_cell.length_b   1.000
_cell.length_c   1.000
_cell.angle_alpha   90.00
_cell.angle_beta   90.00
_cell.angle_gamma   90.00
#
_symmetry.space_group_name_H-M   'P 1'
#
loop_
_entity.id
_entity.type
_entity.pdbx_description
1 polymer ?
#
loop_
_entity_poly.entity_id
_entity_poly.type
_entity_poly.pdbx_seq_one_letter_code
_entity_poly.pdbx_strand_id
1 'polypeptide(L)'
;MSTTTDTLEIAALQEKIKNLELNFQEAQHRIAVLHVVHEVAGSLTSELNLDPLLHKILAAAVDVMNASAGSLILLDELTDELVLP
;
A
#
# COMPACT_ATOMS: atom_id res chain seq x y z
N MET A 1 -0.79 43.48 -25.01
CA MET A 1 -0.25 42.17 -25.43
C MET A 1 0.27 41.33 -24.25
N SER A 2 -0.03 41.68 -22.99
CA SER A 2 0.50 40.95 -21.81
C SER A 2 -0.46 39.90 -21.22
N THR A 3 -1.77 39.99 -21.49
CA THR A 3 -2.79 39.13 -20.86
C THR A 3 -2.76 37.66 -21.30
N THR A 4 -2.32 37.36 -22.52
CA THR A 4 -2.22 35.96 -23.01
C THR A 4 -1.03 35.21 -22.41
N THR A 5 0.08 35.90 -22.13
CA THR A 5 1.28 35.31 -21.51
C THR A 5 1.03 34.98 -20.04
N ASP A 6 0.40 35.90 -19.29
CA ASP A 6 0.06 35.69 -17.88
C ASP A 6 -0.94 34.53 -17.71
N THR A 7 -1.90 34.38 -18.64
CA THR A 7 -2.88 33.28 -18.59
C THR A 7 -2.23 31.92 -18.85
N LEU A 8 -1.22 31.86 -19.72
CA LEU A 8 -0.49 30.62 -20.01
C LEU A 8 0.38 30.18 -18.84
N GLU A 9 1.02 31.13 -18.15
CA GLU A 9 1.84 30.86 -16.95
C GLU A 9 0.99 30.38 -15.77
N ILE A 10 -0.18 31.00 -15.55
CA ILE A 10 -1.11 30.57 -14.50
C ILE A 10 -1.61 29.14 -14.74
N ALA A 11 -1.94 28.78 -15.99
CA ALA A 11 -2.39 27.43 -16.32
C ALA A 11 -1.29 26.38 -16.08
N ALA A 12 -0.05 26.67 -16.47
CA ALA A 12 1.08 25.77 -16.24
C ALA A 12 1.40 25.58 -14.74
N LEU A 13 1.27 26.64 -13.94
CA LEU A 13 1.41 26.58 -12.49
C LEU A 13 0.31 25.74 -11.83
N GLN A 14 -0.94 25.87 -12.28
CA GLN A 14 -2.06 25.07 -11.78
C GLN A 14 -1.87 23.59 -12.07
N GLU A 15 -1.40 23.24 -13.26
CA GLU A 15 -1.09 21.85 -13.60
C GLU A 15 0.04 21.29 -12.75
N LYS A 16 1.07 22.11 -12.48
CA LYS A 16 2.18 21.72 -11.61
C LYS A 16 1.75 21.51 -10.16
N ILE A 17 0.88 22.37 -9.63
CA ILE A 17 0.30 22.21 -8.27
C ILE A 17 -0.49 20.91 -8.20
N LYS A 18 -1.36 20.64 -9.18
CA LYS A 18 -2.13 19.40 -9.24
C LYS A 18 -1.23 18.15 -9.26
N ASN A 19 -0.17 18.17 -10.04
CA ASN A 19 0.78 17.06 -10.09
C ASN A 19 1.55 16.88 -8.77
N LEU A 20 1.87 17.96 -8.07
CA LEU A 20 2.47 17.90 -6.74
C LEU A 20 1.51 17.32 -5.69
N GLU A 21 0.25 17.74 -5.72
CA GLU A 21 -0.80 17.20 -4.84
C GLU A 21 -1.00 15.70 -5.04
N LEU A 22 -1.08 15.25 -6.29
CA LEU A 22 -1.20 13.82 -6.63
C LEU A 22 0.01 13.01 -6.14
N ASN A 23 1.23 13.49 -6.42
CA ASN A 23 2.45 12.82 -5.98
C ASN A 23 2.56 12.79 -4.45
N PHE A 24 2.17 13.86 -3.77
CA PHE A 24 2.19 13.93 -2.31
C PHE A 24 1.18 12.94 -1.70
N GLN A 25 -0.04 12.88 -2.25
CA GLN A 25 -1.04 11.92 -1.81
C GLN A 25 -0.58 10.47 -2.02
N GLU A 26 0.07 10.17 -3.15
CA GLU A 26 0.63 8.85 -3.41
C GLU A 26 1.79 8.52 -2.47
N ALA A 27 2.68 9.48 -2.19
CA ALA A 27 3.75 9.31 -1.22
C ALA A 27 3.20 9.05 0.20
N GLN A 28 2.16 9.78 0.62
CA GLN A 28 1.49 9.55 1.89
C GLN A 28 0.86 8.16 1.96
N HIS A 29 0.20 7.72 0.89
CA HIS A 29 -0.38 6.38 0.82
C HIS A 29 0.70 5.30 0.95
N ARG A 30 1.81 5.43 0.21
CA ARG A 30 2.95 4.50 0.29
C ARG A 30 3.56 4.45 1.69
N ILE A 31 3.70 5.60 2.36
CA ILE A 31 4.19 5.67 3.75
C ILE A 31 3.23 4.97 4.71
N ALA A 32 1.92 5.20 4.58
CA ALA A 32 0.92 4.54 5.41
C ALA A 32 0.96 3.01 5.25
N VAL A 33 1.05 2.53 4.01
CA VAL A 33 1.19 1.09 3.72
C VAL A 33 2.47 0.52 4.34
N LEU A 34 3.62 1.20 4.16
CA LEU A 34 4.89 0.78 4.76
C LEU A 34 4.83 0.75 6.29
N HIS A 35 4.12 1.70 6.90
CA HIS A 35 3.96 1.76 8.34
C HIS A 35 3.15 0.58 8.88
N VAL A 36 2.05 0.22 8.20
CA VAL A 36 1.25 -0.98 8.55
C VAL A 36 2.08 -2.24 8.40
N VAL A 37 2.80 -2.39 7.29
CA VAL A 37 3.69 -3.55 7.07
C VAL A 37 4.76 -3.64 8.16
N HIS A 38 5.37 -2.51 8.52
CA HIS A 38 6.39 -2.44 9.56
C HIS A 38 5.82 -2.76 10.96
N GLU A 39 4.62 -2.27 11.28
CA GLU A 39 3.93 -2.56 12.54
C GLU A 39 3.58 -4.06 12.65
N VAL A 40 3.06 -4.65 11.58
CA VAL A 40 2.78 -6.09 11.51
C VAL A 40 4.07 -6.90 11.69
N ALA A 41 5.16 -6.52 11.02
CA ALA A 41 6.47 -7.15 11.18
C ALA A 41 7.08 -6.95 12.58
N GLY A 42 6.84 -5.82 13.24
CA GLY A 42 7.24 -5.58 14.63
C GLY A 42 6.44 -6.38 15.65
N SER A 43 5.14 -6.62 15.37
CA SER A 43 4.31 -7.53 16.16
C SER A 43 4.70 -9.00 15.98
N LEU A 44 5.27 -9.34 14.82
CA LEU A 44 5.73 -10.68 14.47
C LEU A 44 6.99 -11.12 15.23
N THR A 45 7.89 -10.21 15.58
CA THR A 45 9.09 -10.57 16.36
C THR A 45 8.79 -10.85 17.83
N SER A 46 7.65 -10.40 18.34
CA SER A 46 7.26 -10.60 19.75
C SER A 46 6.45 -11.89 19.99
N GLU A 47 5.85 -12.50 18.97
CA GLU A 47 5.03 -13.70 19.10
C GLU A 47 5.30 -14.67 17.93
N LEU A 48 6.09 -15.71 18.22
CA LEU A 48 6.53 -16.76 17.29
C LEU A 48 5.38 -17.73 16.93
N ASN A 49 4.28 -17.24 16.36
CA ASN A 49 3.21 -18.06 15.81
C ASN A 49 2.84 -17.54 14.41
N LEU A 50 3.18 -18.33 13.39
CA LEU A 50 3.02 -17.99 11.98
C LEU A 50 1.55 -17.83 11.57
N ASP A 51 0.66 -18.69 12.06
CA ASP A 51 -0.76 -18.68 11.69
C ASP A 51 -1.48 -17.35 12.02
N PRO A 52 -1.39 -16.80 13.26
CA PRO A 52 -2.00 -15.51 13.56
C PRO A 52 -1.41 -14.34 12.77
N LEU A 53 -0.13 -14.42 12.36
CA LEU A 53 0.45 -13.41 11.47
C LEU A 53 -0.20 -13.46 10.08
N LEU A 54 -0.25 -14.65 9.47
CA LEU A 54 -0.76 -14.80 8.12
C LEU A 54 -2.23 -14.40 8.03
N HIS A 55 -3.02 -14.68 9.08
CA HIS A 55 -4.38 -14.18 9.21
C HIS A 55 -4.46 -12.66 9.24
N LYS A 56 -3.59 -11.98 10.01
CA LYS A 56 -3.55 -10.51 10.07
C LYS A 56 -3.17 -9.90 8.72
N ILE A 57 -2.18 -10.47 8.03
CA ILE A 57 -1.76 -10.01 6.70
C ILE A 57 -2.90 -10.18 5.69
N LEU A 58 -3.56 -11.34 5.69
CA LEU A 58 -4.66 -11.62 4.78
C LEU A 58 -5.85 -10.68 5.03
N ALA A 59 -6.21 -10.46 6.30
CA ALA A 59 -7.28 -9.53 6.67
C ALA A 59 -6.98 -8.10 6.21
N ALA A 60 -5.76 -7.61 6.47
CA ALA A 60 -5.35 -6.28 6.03
C ALA A 60 -5.37 -6.14 4.49
N ALA A 61 -4.96 -7.18 3.76
CA ALA A 61 -5.01 -7.18 2.30
C ALA A 61 -6.44 -7.16 1.75
N VAL A 62 -7.35 -7.97 2.34
CA VAL A 62 -8.77 -8.00 1.96
C VAL A 62 -9.43 -6.64 2.21
N ASP A 63 -9.16 -6.01 3.35
CA ASP A 63 -9.69 -4.69 3.71
C ASP A 63 -9.18 -3.59 2.76
N VAL A 64 -7.87 -3.55 2.50
CA VAL A 64 -7.26 -2.55 1.59
C VAL A 64 -7.77 -2.70 0.15
N MET A 65 -8.01 -3.94 -0.29
CA MET A 65 -8.53 -4.22 -1.63
C MET A 65 -10.05 -4.12 -1.72
N ASN A 66 -10.75 -3.91 -0.59
CA ASN A 66 -12.21 -3.92 -0.50
C ASN A 66 -12.82 -5.21 -1.09
N ALA A 67 -12.14 -6.34 -0.88
CA ALA A 67 -12.51 -7.65 -1.41
C ALA A 67 -13.50 -8.37 -0.48
N SER A 68 -14.30 -9.28 -1.02
CA SER A 68 -15.25 -10.07 -0.22
C SER A 68 -14.61 -11.19 0.59
N ALA A 69 -13.46 -11.71 0.12
CA ALA A 69 -12.68 -12.77 0.75
C ALA A 69 -11.28 -12.83 0.12
N GLY A 70 -10.35 -13.48 0.82
CA GLY A 70 -9.01 -13.82 0.32
C GLY A 70 -8.58 -15.18 0.85
N SER A 71 -7.60 -15.80 0.19
CA SER A 71 -6.94 -17.02 0.65
C SER A 71 -5.44 -16.84 0.53
N LEU A 72 -4.70 -17.34 1.51
CA LEU A 72 -3.24 -17.43 1.45
C LEU A 72 -2.86 -18.89 1.23
N ILE A 73 -1.87 -19.14 0.37
CA ILE A 73 -1.32 -20.47 0.13
C ILE A 73 0.19 -20.35 0.32
N LEU A 74 0.75 -21.23 1.13
CA LEU A 74 2.18 -21.30 1.41
C LEU A 74 2.79 -22.43 0.57
N LEU A 75 4.02 -22.23 0.12
CA LEU A 75 4.83 -23.31 -0.41
C LEU A 75 5.56 -23.98 0.76
N ASP A 76 5.36 -25.28 0.92
CA ASP A 76 6.20 -26.10 1.79
C ASP A 76 7.46 -26.51 1.01
N GLU A 77 8.59 -25.90 1.34
CA GLU A 77 9.87 -26.15 0.66
C GLU A 77 10.41 -27.58 0.83
N LEU A 78 9.90 -28.35 1.82
CA LEU A 78 10.34 -29.72 2.05
C LEU A 78 9.62 -30.72 1.14
N THR A 79 8.35 -30.45 0.84
CA THR A 79 7.48 -31.33 0.06
C THR A 79 7.25 -30.81 -1.37
N ASP A 80 7.62 -29.55 -1.64
CA ASP A 80 7.30 -28.80 -2.86
C ASP A 80 5.79 -28.72 -3.13
N GLU A 81 5.00 -28.78 -2.05
CA GLU A 81 3.54 -28.73 -2.09
C GLU A 81 2.99 -27.38 -1.62
N LEU A 82 1.81 -27.05 -2.12
CA LEU A 82 1.06 -25.87 -1.72
C LEU A 82 0.13 -26.22 -0.56
N VAL A 83 0.37 -25.61 0.60
CA VAL A 83 -0.40 -25.83 1.83
C VAL A 83 -1.21 -24.59 2.21
N LEU A 84 -2.40 -24.84 2.76
CA LEU A 84 -3.22 -23.80 3.37
C LEU A 84 -2.80 -23.64 4.85
N PRO A 85 -2.53 -22.42 5.32
CA PRO A 85 -2.28 -22.14 6.73
C PRO A 85 -3.53 -22.38 7.60
#